data_AF-A0A0M9EML7-F1
#
_entry.id   AF-A0A0M9EML7-F1
#
_cell.length_a   1.000
_cell.length_b   1.000
_cell.length_c   1.000
_cell.angle_alpha   90.00
_cell.angle_beta   90.00
_cell.angle_gamma   90.00
#
_symmetry.space_group_name_H-M   'P 1'
#
loop_
_entity.id
_entity.type
_entity.pdbx_description
1 polymer ?
#
loop_
_entity_poly.entity_id
_entity_poly.type
_entity_poly.pdbx_seq_one_letter_code
_entity_poly.pdbx_strand_id
1 'polypeptide(L)'
;MDRLWPDTSQHQDEQVVDIDLDLEGASPSLIRWLCAILSPKIGWRARDQGRLPPWATSFTTDVKLGIKASDPAIEIGLPPNSSQATELLIELCRLFNHEADAADAADSSNLEPMPPYKASFLATLVLPFYNFMGLQPRLPPPNLTRPQRKGTFHSSHEQSIRGYLHDMRYFMTLSIHPPSIGSILWSILWQPDVDCNLVSPWLASVLDTLEPAIKQKQVEVLVKVFLSRRPRIAIWWVALFLLGDLAILDWIRRYAVKMEEIYASGSLSPPDPMVSAWTGSKQSFLDLDKDSLYTELDNLVSRADLLRCRFDLKLQDSAGLNLSWRPFGYIQKRRVELELWPQLETKYSRKYHSFTWYLDKKQPISDKGFRVRTGRNVWNVPDNLEIGTSSIDCPERNGQPINVRPSKESTLRMMSFLVEDAVGSRDWANADLPGKRQQLSWLRDWEGVNSMDGVPVELDEESTKPPSWFLGEWIRDKYH
;
A
#
# COMPACT_ATOMS: atom_id res chain seq x y z
N MET A 1 19.86 3.94 19.71
CA MET A 1 18.75 4.17 18.77
C MET A 1 17.57 3.31 19.20
N ASP A 2 16.95 3.51 20.37
CA ASP A 2 16.19 2.38 20.93
C ASP A 2 14.91 2.88 21.57
N ARG A 3 13.76 2.72 20.87
CA ARG A 3 12.38 2.57 21.42
C ARG A 3 11.20 2.79 20.46
N LEU A 4 11.41 3.05 19.17
CA LEU A 4 10.30 3.27 18.23
C LEU A 4 9.82 2.00 17.49
N TRP A 5 10.43 0.85 17.76
CA TRP A 5 10.09 -0.41 17.13
C TRP A 5 9.42 -1.36 18.12
N PRO A 6 8.51 -2.24 17.66
CA PRO A 6 7.84 -3.21 18.53
C PRO A 6 8.85 -4.04 19.30
N ASP A 7 8.66 -4.09 20.62
CA ASP A 7 9.46 -4.92 21.50
C ASP A 7 9.21 -6.41 21.19
N THR A 8 10.29 -7.17 21.07
CA THR A 8 10.25 -8.61 20.75
C THR A 8 10.23 -9.48 22.01
N SER A 9 10.35 -8.89 23.22
CA SER A 9 10.32 -9.65 24.46
C SER A 9 8.93 -10.22 24.73
N GLN A 10 8.78 -11.53 24.52
CA GLN A 10 7.64 -12.32 24.98
C GLN A 10 7.71 -12.55 26.48
N HIS A 11 7.57 -11.49 27.28
CA HIS A 11 7.25 -11.59 28.71
C HIS A 11 6.53 -10.31 29.13
N GLN A 12 5.21 -10.33 29.12
CA GLN A 12 4.42 -9.39 29.89
C GLN A 12 3.42 -10.21 30.71
N ASP A 13 3.78 -10.42 31.97
CA ASP A 13 2.82 -10.66 33.03
C ASP A 13 1.76 -9.54 33.00
N GLU A 14 0.52 -9.88 33.35
CA GLU A 14 -0.61 -8.96 33.52
C GLU A 14 -0.37 -7.99 34.68
N GLN A 15 0.61 -7.09 34.55
CA GLN A 15 0.80 -5.97 35.47
C GLN A 15 0.05 -4.76 34.93
N VAL A 16 -0.84 -4.22 35.76
CA VAL A 16 -1.43 -2.89 35.57
C VAL A 16 -0.27 -1.88 35.55
N VAL A 17 -0.08 -1.22 34.41
CA VAL A 17 0.94 -0.18 34.28
C VAL A 17 0.30 1.14 34.71
N ASP A 18 0.68 1.61 35.90
CA ASP A 18 0.35 2.96 36.37
C ASP A 18 1.34 3.95 35.75
N ILE A 19 0.84 4.92 34.98
CA ILE A 19 1.65 5.92 34.28
C ILE A 19 1.22 7.30 34.74
N ASP A 20 2.12 8.00 35.41
CA ASP A 20 1.92 9.37 35.87
C ASP A 20 2.43 10.38 34.84
N LEU A 21 1.51 11.18 34.31
CA LEU A 21 1.78 12.35 33.48
C LEU A 21 2.05 13.56 34.37
N ASP A 22 3.31 13.95 34.51
CA ASP A 22 3.69 15.21 35.14
C ASP A 22 3.45 16.38 34.16
N LEU A 23 2.40 17.17 34.44
CA LEU A 23 2.00 18.33 33.67
C LEU A 23 2.32 19.65 34.41
N GLU A 24 3.28 19.66 35.33
CA GLU A 24 3.69 20.90 35.99
C GLU A 24 4.18 21.96 34.98
N GLY A 25 3.53 23.12 34.97
CA GLY A 25 3.80 24.20 34.01
C GLY A 25 3.05 24.08 32.68
N ALA A 26 2.19 23.08 32.51
CA ALA A 26 1.22 23.03 31.42
C ALA A 26 0.12 24.07 31.60
N SER A 27 -0.46 24.54 30.50
CA SER A 27 -1.62 25.41 30.49
C SER A 27 -2.86 24.66 31.00
N PRO A 28 -3.81 25.36 31.66
CA PRO A 28 -5.08 24.75 32.08
C PRO A 28 -5.86 24.13 30.89
N SER A 29 -5.69 24.70 29.70
CA SER A 29 -6.30 24.20 28.47
C SER A 29 -5.70 22.86 28.03
N LEU A 30 -4.39 22.67 28.15
CA LEU A 30 -3.73 21.40 27.84
C LEU A 30 -4.14 20.29 28.81
N ILE A 31 -4.13 20.60 30.11
CA ILE A 31 -4.57 19.66 31.15
C ILE A 31 -6.01 19.20 30.88
N ARG A 32 -6.93 20.13 30.62
CA ARG A 32 -8.33 19.81 30.31
C ARG A 32 -8.47 18.95 29.04
N TRP A 33 -7.71 19.29 28.00
CA TRP A 33 -7.74 18.54 26.74
C TRP A 33 -7.29 17.09 26.90
N LEU A 34 -6.19 16.86 27.64
CA LEU A 34 -5.71 15.52 27.96
C LEU A 34 -6.68 14.75 28.86
N CYS A 35 -7.22 15.38 29.91
CA CYS A 35 -8.25 14.77 30.76
C CYS A 35 -9.46 14.30 29.94
N ALA A 36 -9.88 15.08 28.93
CA ALA A 36 -11.02 14.72 28.10
C ALA A 36 -10.72 13.55 27.15
N ILE A 37 -9.54 13.51 26.52
CA ILE A 37 -9.16 12.47 25.55
C ILE A 37 -8.82 11.15 26.26
N LEU A 38 -8.13 11.21 27.39
CA LEU A 38 -7.67 10.03 28.14
C LEU A 38 -8.75 9.49 29.10
N SER A 39 -9.88 10.18 29.26
CA SER A 39 -10.97 9.72 30.11
C SER A 39 -11.57 8.40 29.59
N PRO A 40 -11.78 7.39 30.47
CA PRO A 40 -12.46 6.15 30.10
C PRO A 40 -13.87 6.36 29.53
N LYS A 41 -14.54 7.47 29.88
CA LYS A 41 -15.89 7.79 29.41
C LYS A 41 -15.91 8.69 28.16
N ILE A 42 -14.74 9.05 27.62
CA ILE A 42 -14.53 9.99 26.51
C ILE A 42 -15.19 11.34 26.81
N GLY A 43 -14.39 12.32 27.22
CA GLY A 43 -14.87 13.63 27.68
C GLY A 43 -15.59 14.46 26.60
N TRP A 44 -15.25 14.25 25.33
CA TRP A 44 -15.93 14.87 24.19
C TRP A 44 -16.24 13.85 23.10
N ARG A 45 -17.47 13.87 22.60
CA ARG A 45 -17.95 12.97 21.55
C ARG A 45 -18.35 13.75 20.32
N ALA A 46 -18.16 13.13 19.16
CA ALA A 46 -18.68 13.67 17.91
C ALA A 46 -20.23 13.69 17.95
N ARG A 47 -20.82 14.68 17.26
CA ARG A 47 -22.27 14.92 17.27
C ARG A 47 -23.09 13.85 16.52
N ASP A 48 -22.42 12.94 15.84
CA ASP A 48 -22.95 11.89 14.97
C ASP A 48 -23.25 10.59 15.73
N GLN A 49 -23.99 10.69 16.83
CA GLN A 49 -24.53 9.54 17.58
C GLN A 49 -23.48 8.70 18.34
N GLY A 50 -22.32 9.28 18.66
CA GLY A 50 -21.36 8.66 19.59
C GLY A 50 -20.44 7.61 18.99
N ARG A 51 -20.31 7.57 17.66
CA ARG A 51 -19.25 6.78 17.02
C ARG A 51 -17.91 7.47 17.21
N LEU A 52 -16.89 6.67 17.53
CA LEU A 52 -15.52 7.17 17.57
C LEU A 52 -15.04 7.47 16.15
N PRO A 53 -14.16 8.47 15.97
CA PRO A 53 -13.56 8.70 14.66
C PRO A 53 -12.75 7.45 14.23
N PRO A 54 -12.64 7.18 12.93
CA PRO A 54 -11.90 6.03 12.39
C PRO A 54 -10.43 5.92 12.83
N TRP A 55 -9.86 7.05 13.26
CA TRP A 55 -8.50 7.20 13.77
C TRP A 55 -8.39 7.11 15.29
N ALA A 56 -9.48 6.88 16.01
CA ALA A 56 -9.43 6.63 17.44
C ALA A 56 -8.94 5.21 17.71
N THR A 57 -8.14 5.07 18.75
CA THR A 57 -7.70 3.78 19.30
C THR A 57 -7.68 3.86 20.83
N SER A 58 -7.69 2.71 21.48
CA SER A 58 -7.64 2.58 22.93
C SER A 58 -6.59 1.53 23.30
N PHE A 59 -5.99 1.67 24.48
CA PHE A 59 -5.12 0.62 25.01
C PHE A 59 -5.90 -0.69 25.17
N THR A 60 -5.27 -1.81 24.79
CA THR A 60 -5.82 -3.16 24.93
C THR A 60 -5.72 -3.69 26.35
N THR A 61 -4.77 -3.17 27.14
CA THR A 61 -4.58 -3.46 28.56
C THR A 61 -5.12 -2.33 29.43
N ASP A 62 -5.50 -2.65 30.68
CA ASP A 62 -5.91 -1.67 31.69
C ASP A 62 -4.71 -0.78 32.10
N VAL A 63 -4.38 0.21 31.27
CA VAL A 63 -3.41 1.26 31.60
C VAL A 63 -4.12 2.33 32.41
N LYS A 64 -3.65 2.58 33.63
CA LYS A 64 -4.13 3.70 34.44
C LYS A 64 -3.22 4.90 34.22
N LEU A 65 -3.76 5.91 33.54
CA LEU A 65 -3.07 7.18 33.32
C LEU A 65 -3.47 8.15 34.44
N GLY A 66 -2.54 8.42 35.35
CA GLY A 66 -2.66 9.48 36.36
C GLY A 66 -2.17 10.80 35.79
N ILE A 67 -2.92 11.89 35.97
CA ILE A 67 -2.45 13.24 35.61
C ILE A 67 -2.10 13.98 36.89
N LYS A 68 -0.82 14.37 37.02
CA LYS A 68 -0.31 15.23 38.08
C LYS A 68 -0.21 16.65 37.54
N ALA A 69 -1.01 17.56 38.08
CA ALA A 69 -1.02 18.97 37.71
C ALA A 69 -1.12 19.83 38.96
N SER A 70 -0.50 21.03 38.93
CA SER A 70 -0.47 21.96 40.06
C SER A 70 -1.85 22.50 40.42
N ASP A 71 -2.69 22.73 39.40
CA ASP A 71 -4.08 23.19 39.55
C ASP A 71 -5.04 22.27 38.80
N PRO A 72 -6.12 21.77 39.44
CA PRO A 72 -7.15 21.03 38.75
C PRO A 72 -7.92 21.95 37.79
N ALA A 73 -7.96 21.61 36.51
CA ALA A 73 -8.81 22.29 35.53
C ALA A 73 -10.30 21.94 35.78
N ILE A 74 -10.94 22.63 36.71
CA ILE A 74 -12.33 22.37 37.15
C ILE A 74 -13.37 22.91 36.14
N GLU A 75 -12.99 23.82 35.24
CA GLU A 75 -13.93 24.46 34.32
C GLU A 75 -14.32 23.57 33.13
N ILE A 76 -15.64 23.38 32.96
CA ILE A 76 -16.24 22.74 31.78
C ILE A 76 -16.05 23.66 30.57
N GLY A 77 -15.13 23.27 29.68
CA GLY A 77 -14.83 23.98 28.44
C GLY A 77 -15.42 23.30 27.20
N LEU A 78 -15.62 24.09 26.14
CA LEU A 78 -15.90 23.56 24.81
C LEU A 78 -14.69 22.77 24.26
N PRO A 79 -14.91 21.72 23.44
CA PRO A 79 -13.81 21.03 22.77
C PRO A 79 -13.03 22.02 21.88
N PRO A 80 -11.69 21.92 21.83
CA PRO A 80 -10.90 22.78 20.96
C PRO A 80 -11.18 22.49 19.49
N ASN A 81 -11.13 23.52 18.65
CA ASN A 81 -11.09 23.34 17.21
C ASN A 81 -9.71 22.79 16.76
N SER A 82 -9.58 22.40 15.48
CA SER A 82 -8.36 21.77 14.98
C SER A 82 -7.09 22.62 15.15
N SER A 83 -7.19 23.94 14.97
CA SER A 83 -6.06 24.86 15.19
C SER A 83 -5.67 24.94 16.65
N GLN A 84 -6.65 25.05 17.56
CA GLN A 84 -6.42 25.05 19.01
C GLN A 84 -5.81 23.72 19.48
N ALA A 85 -6.34 22.58 19.02
CA ALA A 85 -5.80 21.26 19.34
C ALA A 85 -4.35 21.10 18.87
N THR A 86 -3.99 21.74 17.75
CA THR A 86 -2.61 21.75 17.23
C THR A 86 -1.67 22.55 18.13
N GLU A 87 -2.10 23.71 18.65
CA GLU A 87 -1.31 24.46 19.64
C GLU A 87 -1.08 23.65 20.92
N LEU A 88 -2.12 22.96 21.40
CA LEU A 88 -2.04 22.11 22.59
C LEU A 88 -1.10 20.92 22.37
N LEU A 89 -1.11 20.32 21.17
CA LEU A 89 -0.15 19.27 20.80
C LEU A 89 1.29 19.80 20.76
N ILE A 90 1.51 21.01 20.24
CA ILE A 90 2.84 21.65 20.23
C ILE A 90 3.29 21.91 21.67
N GLU A 91 2.40 22.44 22.52
CA GLU A 91 2.67 22.64 23.94
C GLU A 91 3.07 21.32 24.63
N LEU A 92 2.32 20.24 24.37
CA LEU A 92 2.63 18.91 24.88
C LEU A 92 4.02 18.43 24.43
N CYS A 93 4.34 18.59 23.14
CA CYS A 93 5.64 18.23 22.61
C CYS A 93 6.76 19.04 23.28
N ARG A 94 6.57 20.35 23.53
CA ARG A 94 7.55 21.18 24.25
C ARG A 94 7.80 20.69 25.68
N LEU A 95 6.77 20.22 26.38
CA LEU A 95 6.89 19.75 27.76
C LEU A 95 7.71 18.45 27.89
N PHE A 96 7.60 17.55 26.90
CA PHE A 96 8.17 16.20 26.95
C PHE A 96 9.33 15.94 25.98
N ASN A 97 9.85 16.97 25.31
CA ASN A 97 10.87 16.75 24.27
C ASN A 97 12.19 16.22 24.87
N HIS A 98 12.45 14.92 24.65
CA HIS A 98 13.76 14.29 24.81
C HIS A 98 14.54 14.47 23.51
N GLU A 99 15.26 15.57 23.35
CA GLU A 99 16.44 15.50 22.48
C GLU A 99 17.45 14.63 23.23
N ALA A 100 17.71 13.43 22.71
CA ALA A 100 18.86 12.66 23.14
C ALA A 100 20.08 13.57 23.01
N ASP A 101 20.79 13.80 24.11
CA ASP A 101 21.96 14.67 24.16
C ASP A 101 22.86 14.36 22.95
N ALA A 102 23.06 15.35 22.08
CA ALA A 102 23.92 15.25 20.90
C ALA A 102 25.39 14.90 21.22
N ALA A 103 25.72 14.75 22.51
CA ALA A 103 27.03 14.35 23.02
C ALA A 103 27.26 12.82 23.00
N ASP A 104 26.22 11.98 23.06
CA ASP A 104 26.36 10.51 23.09
C ASP A 104 26.19 9.84 21.70
N ALA A 105 25.85 10.63 20.67
CA ALA A 105 25.65 10.16 19.29
C ALA A 105 26.88 10.31 18.39
N ALA A 106 28.07 10.53 18.96
CA ALA A 106 29.30 10.65 18.19
C ALA A 106 29.76 9.33 17.51
N ASP A 107 29.14 8.19 17.84
CA ASP A 107 29.67 6.88 17.43
C ASP A 107 28.68 5.94 16.70
N SER A 108 27.49 6.41 16.29
CA SER A 108 26.61 5.56 15.47
C SER A 108 25.69 6.33 14.53
N SER A 109 26.18 6.54 13.30
CA SER A 109 25.44 6.97 12.10
C SER A 109 24.73 8.34 12.15
N ASN A 110 24.96 9.16 11.12
CA ASN A 110 24.36 10.49 10.91
C ASN A 110 22.82 10.50 10.68
N LEU A 111 22.06 9.56 11.24
CA LEU A 111 20.61 9.51 11.11
C LEU A 111 19.93 10.08 12.36
N GLU A 112 19.24 11.20 12.19
CA GLU A 112 18.36 11.78 13.20
C GLU A 112 17.16 10.84 13.44
N PRO A 113 16.87 10.43 14.70
CA PRO A 113 15.74 9.57 15.00
C PRO A 113 14.41 10.26 14.65
N MET A 114 13.41 9.49 14.20
CA MET A 114 12.11 10.04 13.84
C MET A 114 11.44 10.67 15.09
N PRO A 115 11.03 11.96 15.05
CA PRO A 115 10.37 12.57 16.20
C PRO A 115 9.03 11.88 16.54
N PRO A 116 8.66 11.75 17.82
CA PRO A 116 7.43 11.05 18.24
C PRO A 116 6.16 11.58 17.59
N TYR A 117 6.01 12.91 17.46
CA TYR A 117 4.82 13.49 16.81
C TYR A 117 4.67 13.06 15.35
N LYS A 118 5.78 12.84 14.64
CA LYS A 118 5.81 12.39 13.25
C LYS A 118 5.44 10.92 13.16
N ALA A 119 6.00 10.10 14.05
CA ALA A 119 5.65 8.69 14.17
C ALA A 119 4.16 8.52 14.50
N SER A 120 3.64 9.26 15.50
CA SER A 120 2.23 9.23 15.87
C SER A 120 1.31 9.66 14.73
N PHE A 121 1.67 10.71 13.97
CA PHE A 121 0.88 11.14 12.81
C PHE A 121 0.80 10.03 11.75
N LEU A 122 1.94 9.41 11.41
CA LEU A 122 1.98 8.31 10.45
C LEU A 122 1.19 7.09 10.93
N ALA A 123 1.45 6.62 12.15
CA ALA A 123 0.76 5.48 12.75
C ALA A 123 -0.77 5.70 12.80
N THR A 124 -1.20 6.92 13.13
CA THR A 124 -2.62 7.27 13.13
C THR A 124 -3.25 7.06 11.74
N LEU A 125 -2.58 7.44 10.65
CA LEU A 125 -3.11 7.31 9.28
C LEU A 125 -3.38 5.86 8.85
N VAL A 126 -2.85 4.86 9.53
CA VAL A 126 -3.10 3.44 9.20
C VAL A 126 -4.04 2.76 10.20
N LEU A 127 -4.54 3.47 11.22
CA LEU A 127 -5.53 2.93 12.16
C LEU A 127 -6.83 2.47 11.49
N PRO A 128 -7.43 3.21 10.51
CA PRO A 128 -8.61 2.70 9.82
C PRO A 128 -8.36 1.38 9.09
N PHE A 129 -7.15 1.21 8.52
CA PHE A 129 -6.72 -0.04 7.91
C PHE A 129 -6.56 -1.15 8.95
N TYR A 130 -5.90 -0.88 10.08
CA TYR A 130 -5.78 -1.84 11.20
C TYR A 130 -7.16 -2.34 11.67
N ASN A 131 -8.09 -1.42 11.90
CA ASN A 131 -9.45 -1.73 12.33
C ASN A 131 -10.19 -2.57 11.28
N PHE A 132 -10.08 -2.21 10.00
CA PHE A 132 -10.67 -2.98 8.90
C PHE A 132 -10.13 -4.41 8.82
N MET A 133 -8.84 -4.59 9.11
CA MET A 133 -8.18 -5.89 9.10
C MET A 133 -8.35 -6.69 10.40
N GLY A 134 -9.02 -6.14 11.41
CA GLY A 134 -9.11 -6.76 12.74
C GLY A 134 -7.77 -6.87 13.46
N LEU A 135 -6.77 -6.07 13.07
CA LEU A 135 -5.49 -5.96 13.76
C LEU A 135 -5.63 -5.10 15.01
N GLN A 136 -4.77 -5.33 16.00
CA GLN A 136 -4.73 -4.53 17.21
C GLN A 136 -3.36 -3.86 17.37
N PRO A 137 -3.32 -2.52 17.50
CA PRO A 137 -2.07 -1.82 17.80
C PRO A 137 -1.43 -2.36 19.09
N ARG A 138 -0.14 -2.70 19.01
CA ARG A 138 0.72 -3.09 20.12
C ARG A 138 1.75 -2.00 20.36
N LEU A 139 1.28 -0.90 20.95
CA LEU A 139 2.13 0.24 21.26
C LEU A 139 2.94 -0.05 22.54
N PRO A 140 4.22 0.37 22.59
CA PRO A 140 4.99 0.26 23.83
C PRO A 140 4.36 1.11 24.94
N PRO A 141 4.58 0.77 26.22
CA PRO A 141 4.15 1.60 27.33
C PRO A 141 4.67 3.04 27.16
N PRO A 142 3.82 4.07 27.32
CA PRO A 142 4.27 5.44 27.13
C PRO A 142 5.33 5.81 28.19
N ASN A 143 6.48 6.28 27.72
CA ASN A 143 7.52 6.84 28.59
C ASN A 143 7.47 8.36 28.51
N LEU A 144 6.77 8.97 29.46
CA LEU A 144 6.54 10.40 29.54
C LEU A 144 7.30 11.00 30.73
N THR A 145 8.60 10.71 30.78
CA THR A 145 9.50 11.31 31.76
C THR A 145 9.88 12.72 31.32
N ARG A 146 9.88 13.69 32.23
CA ARG A 146 10.33 15.04 31.92
C ARG A 146 11.84 15.06 31.74
N PRO A 147 12.39 15.74 30.72
CA PRO A 147 13.83 15.89 30.60
C PRO A 147 14.38 16.70 31.79
N GLN A 148 15.49 16.25 32.38
CA GLN A 148 16.14 16.94 33.50
C GLN A 148 16.77 18.29 33.08
N ARG A 149 16.98 18.50 31.78
CA ARG A 149 17.45 19.76 31.19
C ARG A 149 16.39 20.32 30.25
N LYS A 150 16.26 21.64 30.20
CA LYS A 150 15.41 22.34 29.22
C LYS A 150 15.99 22.14 27.82
N GLY A 151 15.59 21.06 27.14
CA GLY A 151 15.76 20.93 25.70
C GLY A 151 14.92 22.00 25.00
N THR A 152 15.42 22.55 23.89
CA THR A 152 14.68 23.56 23.14
C THR A 152 13.92 22.84 22.04
N PHE A 153 12.59 22.73 22.15
CA PHE A 153 11.79 22.26 21.02
C PHE A 153 11.95 23.24 19.86
N HIS A 154 12.66 22.81 18.82
CA HIS A 154 13.06 23.71 17.75
C HIS A 154 11.85 24.22 16.94
N SER A 155 11.91 25.47 16.47
CA SER A 155 10.84 26.11 15.69
C SER A 155 10.49 25.34 14.40
N SER A 156 11.43 24.57 13.86
CA SER A 156 11.19 23.68 12.70
C SER A 156 10.18 22.56 13.00
N HIS A 157 10.17 22.00 14.22
CA HIS A 157 9.22 20.96 14.61
C HIS A 157 7.82 21.53 14.74
N GLU A 158 7.69 22.74 15.32
CA GLU A 158 6.41 23.45 15.39
C GLU A 158 5.85 23.71 13.99
N GLN A 159 6.69 24.23 13.09
CA GLN A 159 6.30 24.47 11.71
C GLN A 159 5.91 23.18 10.98
N SER A 160 6.58 22.07 11.28
CA SER A 160 6.24 20.74 10.73
C SER A 160 4.87 20.26 11.19
N ILE A 161 4.56 20.37 12.48
CA ILE A 161 3.25 20.00 13.05
C ILE A 161 2.13 20.84 12.40
N ARG A 162 2.36 22.14 12.25
CA ARG A 162 1.42 23.04 11.54
C ARG A 162 1.24 22.67 10.08
N GLY A 163 2.33 22.28 9.41
CA GLY A 163 2.30 21.78 8.05
C GLY A 163 1.41 20.53 7.92
N TYR A 164 1.53 19.59 8.86
CA TYR A 164 0.66 18.41 8.89
C TYR A 164 -0.81 18.77 9.04
N LEU A 165 -1.18 19.71 9.93
CA LEU A 165 -2.56 20.19 10.03
C LEU A 165 -3.07 20.74 8.69
N HIS A 166 -2.27 21.57 8.03
CA HIS A 166 -2.65 22.19 6.76
C HIS A 166 -2.96 21.15 5.68
N ASP A 167 -2.19 20.07 5.67
CA ASP A 167 -2.27 19.02 4.65
C ASP A 167 -3.11 17.81 5.08
N MET A 168 -3.56 17.78 6.33
CA MET A 168 -4.14 16.61 6.99
C MET A 168 -5.29 16.01 6.18
N ARG A 169 -6.14 16.85 5.58
CA ARG A 169 -7.28 16.41 4.75
C ARG A 169 -6.88 15.48 3.61
N TYR A 170 -5.69 15.67 3.02
CA TYR A 170 -5.22 14.85 1.92
C TYR A 170 -4.77 13.47 2.39
N PHE A 171 -4.11 13.41 3.54
CA PHE A 171 -3.71 12.13 4.15
C PHE A 171 -4.91 11.36 4.70
N MET A 172 -5.84 12.06 5.37
CA MET A 172 -7.08 11.47 5.90
C MET A 172 -7.98 10.90 4.80
N THR A 173 -8.07 11.58 3.65
CA THR A 173 -8.83 11.08 2.49
C THR A 173 -8.35 9.71 2.05
N LEU A 174 -7.04 9.50 2.01
CA LEU A 174 -6.48 8.22 1.58
C LEU A 174 -6.60 7.17 2.70
N SER A 175 -6.34 7.59 3.93
CA SER A 175 -6.41 6.78 5.15
C SER A 175 -7.80 6.18 5.40
N ILE A 176 -8.88 6.90 5.09
CA ILE A 176 -10.24 6.45 5.38
C ILE A 176 -10.73 5.32 4.47
N HIS A 177 -9.99 4.97 3.43
CA HIS A 177 -10.32 3.88 2.51
C HIS A 177 -9.30 2.74 2.62
N PRO A 178 -9.51 1.76 3.54
CA PRO A 178 -8.60 0.64 3.77
C PRO A 178 -8.18 -0.13 2.51
N PRO A 179 -9.07 -0.43 1.52
CA PRO A 179 -8.64 -1.12 0.31
C PRO A 179 -7.57 -0.34 -0.48
N SER A 180 -7.66 0.99 -0.54
CA SER A 180 -6.61 1.82 -1.15
C SER A 180 -5.30 1.73 -0.38
N ILE A 181 -5.34 1.70 0.96
CA ILE A 181 -4.13 1.49 1.78
C ILE A 181 -3.52 0.12 1.51
N GLY A 182 -4.36 -0.93 1.40
CA GLY A 182 -3.94 -2.26 0.97
C GLY A 182 -3.20 -2.21 -0.37
N SER A 183 -3.82 -1.59 -1.37
CA SER A 183 -3.25 -1.43 -2.71
C SER A 183 -1.87 -0.75 -2.65
N ILE A 184 -1.73 0.30 -1.85
CA ILE A 184 -0.44 1.00 -1.63
C ILE A 184 0.59 0.04 -1.04
N LEU A 185 0.25 -0.62 0.07
CA LEU A 185 1.18 -1.47 0.81
C LEU A 185 1.70 -2.59 -0.10
N TRP A 186 0.82 -3.33 -0.76
CA TRP A 186 1.21 -4.50 -1.57
C TRP A 186 1.85 -4.14 -2.90
N SER A 187 1.63 -2.93 -3.41
CA SER A 187 2.39 -2.42 -4.56
C SER A 187 3.90 -2.35 -4.30
N ILE A 188 4.38 -2.44 -3.05
CA ILE A 188 5.81 -2.56 -2.74
C ILE A 188 6.46 -3.72 -3.48
N LEU A 189 5.72 -4.81 -3.75
CA LEU A 189 6.24 -6.00 -4.40
C LEU A 189 6.06 -5.98 -5.94
N TRP A 190 5.29 -5.04 -6.47
CA TRP A 190 5.01 -4.91 -7.90
C TRP A 190 6.19 -4.29 -8.67
N GLN A 191 6.29 -4.62 -9.97
CA GLN A 191 7.26 -4.11 -10.92
C GLN A 191 6.65 -4.12 -12.34
N PRO A 192 6.82 -3.07 -13.16
CA PRO A 192 6.15 -2.93 -14.46
C PRO A 192 6.57 -3.94 -15.51
N ASP A 193 7.82 -4.39 -15.47
CA ASP A 193 8.41 -5.24 -16.50
C ASP A 193 8.31 -6.75 -16.20
N VAL A 194 7.59 -7.11 -15.13
CA VAL A 194 7.31 -8.51 -14.78
C VAL A 194 6.02 -8.95 -15.44
N ASP A 195 6.17 -9.87 -16.39
CA ASP A 195 5.03 -10.52 -17.02
C ASP A 195 4.26 -11.41 -16.04
N CYS A 196 2.94 -11.54 -16.25
CA CYS A 196 2.03 -12.22 -15.33
C CYS A 196 2.34 -13.72 -15.16
N ASN A 197 2.97 -14.36 -16.16
CA ASN A 197 3.47 -15.73 -16.05
C ASN A 197 4.79 -15.86 -15.30
N LEU A 198 5.49 -14.76 -14.99
CA LEU A 198 6.77 -14.72 -14.27
C LEU A 198 6.65 -14.16 -12.84
N VAL A 199 5.43 -14.00 -12.34
CA VAL A 199 5.17 -13.48 -10.99
C VAL A 199 5.71 -14.43 -9.92
N SER A 200 5.59 -15.74 -10.10
CA SER A 200 6.11 -16.75 -9.17
C SER A 200 7.63 -16.65 -8.97
N PRO A 201 8.50 -16.71 -10.01
CA PRO A 201 9.93 -16.54 -9.80
C PRO A 201 10.29 -15.15 -9.25
N TRP A 202 9.56 -14.11 -9.65
CA TRP A 202 9.74 -12.77 -9.10
C TRP A 202 9.47 -12.73 -7.59
N LEU A 203 8.29 -13.14 -7.12
CA LEU A 203 7.93 -13.12 -5.71
C LEU A 203 8.78 -14.08 -4.88
N ALA A 204 9.21 -15.22 -5.46
CA ALA A 204 10.16 -16.11 -4.82
C ALA A 204 11.51 -15.42 -4.55
N SER A 205 12.05 -14.68 -5.52
CA SER A 205 13.30 -13.92 -5.34
C SER A 205 13.17 -12.83 -4.28
N VAL A 206 12.02 -12.15 -4.24
CA VAL A 206 11.74 -11.15 -3.20
C VAL A 206 11.67 -11.82 -1.84
N LEU A 207 10.97 -12.96 -1.73
CA LEU A 207 10.89 -13.70 -0.47
C LEU A 207 12.28 -14.16 -0.02
N ASP A 208 13.09 -14.77 -0.89
CA ASP A 208 14.43 -15.24 -0.55
C ASP A 208 15.31 -14.09 0.00
N THR A 209 15.11 -12.87 -0.51
CA THR A 209 15.79 -11.66 -0.04
C THR A 209 15.28 -11.20 1.33
N LEU A 210 13.97 -11.23 1.57
CA LEU A 210 13.35 -10.71 2.80
C LEU A 210 13.30 -11.74 3.94
N GLU A 211 13.32 -13.04 3.62
CA GLU A 211 13.08 -14.14 4.55
C GLU A 211 14.02 -14.14 5.77
N PRO A 212 15.34 -13.84 5.64
CA PRO A 212 16.21 -13.73 6.81
C PRO A 212 15.73 -12.67 7.81
N ALA A 213 15.36 -11.48 7.31
CA ALA A 213 14.86 -10.39 8.16
C ALA A 213 13.46 -10.69 8.73
N ILE A 214 12.59 -11.35 7.95
CA ILE A 214 11.28 -11.81 8.42
C ILE A 214 11.43 -12.84 9.56
N LYS A 215 12.26 -13.87 9.39
CA LYS A 215 12.50 -14.91 10.42
C LYS A 215 13.09 -14.32 11.70
N GLN A 216 14.01 -13.38 11.57
CA GLN A 216 14.66 -12.71 12.70
C GLN A 216 13.83 -11.54 13.25
N LYS A 217 12.64 -11.28 12.70
CA LYS A 217 11.75 -10.15 13.07
C LYS A 217 12.45 -8.79 13.02
N GLN A 218 13.39 -8.61 12.10
CA GLN A 218 14.17 -7.38 11.92
C GLN A 218 13.39 -6.37 11.08
N VAL A 219 12.37 -5.78 11.69
CA VAL A 219 11.48 -4.80 11.05
C VAL A 219 12.26 -3.60 10.49
N GLU A 220 13.30 -3.15 11.18
CA GLU A 220 14.16 -2.06 10.72
C GLU A 220 14.82 -2.35 9.36
N VAL A 221 15.31 -3.57 9.18
CA VAL A 221 15.95 -4.00 7.93
C VAL A 221 14.91 -4.04 6.82
N LEU A 222 13.73 -4.59 7.09
CA LEU A 222 12.62 -4.61 6.13
C LEU A 222 12.21 -3.19 5.70
N VAL A 223 12.10 -2.27 6.65
CA VAL A 223 11.80 -0.86 6.36
C VAL A 223 12.88 -0.22 5.50
N LYS A 224 14.17 -0.44 5.80
CA LYS A 224 15.28 0.07 4.98
C LYS A 224 15.23 -0.49 3.56
N VAL A 225 14.92 -1.78 3.40
CA VAL A 225 14.76 -2.41 2.08
C VAL A 225 13.57 -1.78 1.33
N PHE A 226 12.42 -1.61 1.98
CA PHE A 226 11.24 -1.00 1.35
C PHE A 226 11.47 0.46 0.96
N LEU A 227 12.09 1.25 1.86
CA LEU A 227 12.47 2.64 1.57
C LEU A 227 13.45 2.75 0.42
N SER A 228 14.40 1.82 0.30
CA SER A 228 15.36 1.78 -0.81
C SER A 228 14.70 1.40 -2.14
N ARG A 229 13.65 0.57 -2.09
CA ARG A 229 12.94 0.08 -3.27
C ARG A 229 11.91 1.09 -3.80
N ARG A 230 10.93 1.49 -2.98
CA ARG A 230 9.82 2.39 -3.36
C ARG A 230 9.52 3.41 -2.25
N PRO A 231 10.30 4.50 -2.12
CA PRO A 231 10.19 5.45 -1.01
C PRO A 231 8.79 6.05 -0.82
N ARG A 232 8.07 6.34 -1.92
CA ARG A 232 6.74 7.00 -1.88
C ARG A 232 5.68 6.17 -1.14
N ILE A 233 5.77 4.85 -1.22
CA ILE A 233 4.81 3.93 -0.61
C ILE A 233 5.37 3.26 0.64
N ALA A 234 6.70 3.12 0.76
CA ALA A 234 7.34 2.53 1.92
C ALA A 234 7.05 3.29 3.22
N ILE A 235 6.75 4.58 3.16
CA ILE A 235 6.31 5.35 4.32
C ILE A 235 5.03 4.80 4.96
N TRP A 236 4.15 4.16 4.18
CA TRP A 236 2.96 3.50 4.70
C TRP A 236 3.28 2.20 5.41
N TRP A 237 4.33 1.49 4.97
CA TRP A 237 4.86 0.35 5.73
C TRP A 237 5.49 0.79 7.04
N VAL A 238 6.24 1.90 7.06
CA VAL A 238 6.74 2.50 8.30
C VAL A 238 5.57 2.78 9.26
N ALA A 239 4.52 3.45 8.77
CA ALA A 239 3.31 3.72 9.55
C ALA A 239 2.68 2.44 10.11
N LEU A 240 2.58 1.40 9.29
CA LEU A 240 2.01 0.10 9.67
C LEU A 240 2.84 -0.60 10.76
N PHE A 241 4.16 -0.56 10.66
CA PHE A 241 5.07 -1.16 11.64
C PHE A 241 5.16 -0.40 12.96
N LEU A 242 4.94 0.93 12.95
CA LEU A 242 4.87 1.74 14.17
C LEU A 242 3.72 1.33 15.10
N LEU A 243 2.68 0.68 14.56
CA LEU A 243 1.59 0.12 15.36
C LEU A 243 1.92 -1.27 15.96
N GLY A 244 3.07 -1.86 15.62
CA GLY A 244 3.70 -2.93 16.39
C GLY A 244 3.15 -4.35 16.24
N ASP A 245 2.14 -4.60 15.41
CA ASP A 245 1.65 -5.96 15.18
C ASP A 245 2.55 -6.72 14.20
N LEU A 246 3.30 -7.69 14.72
CA LEU A 246 4.23 -8.52 13.94
C LEU A 246 3.53 -9.60 13.10
N ALA A 247 2.23 -9.82 13.24
CA ALA A 247 1.47 -10.75 12.38
C ALA A 247 1.57 -10.36 10.89
N ILE A 248 1.81 -9.07 10.61
CA ILE A 248 2.04 -8.57 9.26
C ILE A 248 3.22 -9.22 8.54
N LEU A 249 4.23 -9.70 9.27
CA LEU A 249 5.40 -10.38 8.69
C LEU A 249 5.00 -11.69 8.00
N ASP A 250 4.05 -12.42 8.60
CA ASP A 250 3.50 -13.63 7.99
C ASP A 250 2.64 -13.31 6.76
N TRP A 251 2.02 -12.13 6.71
CA TRP A 251 1.26 -11.70 5.53
C TRP A 251 2.17 -11.42 4.35
N ILE A 252 3.36 -10.83 4.56
CA ILE A 252 4.38 -10.64 3.51
C ILE A 252 4.77 -11.99 2.92
N ARG A 253 5.10 -12.98 3.77
CA ARG A 253 5.46 -14.33 3.33
C ARG A 253 4.30 -14.97 2.57
N ARG A 254 3.08 -14.88 3.10
CA ARG A 254 1.91 -15.49 2.46
C ARG A 254 1.61 -14.86 1.12
N TYR A 255 1.67 -13.54 1.01
CA TYR A 255 1.46 -12.83 -0.24
C TYR A 255 2.47 -13.28 -1.30
N ALA A 256 3.76 -13.37 -0.95
CA ALA A 256 4.79 -13.81 -1.89
C ALA A 256 4.55 -15.24 -2.43
N VAL A 257 3.94 -16.12 -1.62
CA VAL A 257 3.69 -17.52 -2.00
C VAL A 257 2.33 -17.72 -2.66
N LYS A 258 1.31 -16.95 -2.27
CA LYS A 258 -0.10 -17.20 -2.60
C LYS A 258 -0.82 -16.05 -3.29
N MET A 259 -0.24 -14.85 -3.33
CA MET A 259 -0.92 -13.58 -3.66
C MET A 259 -2.16 -13.32 -2.79
N GLU A 260 -2.10 -13.77 -1.54
CA GLU A 260 -3.14 -13.62 -0.53
C GLU A 260 -2.49 -13.15 0.76
N GLU A 261 -2.99 -12.08 1.36
CA GLU A 261 -2.48 -11.55 2.62
C GLU A 261 -3.03 -12.35 3.81
N ILE A 262 -4.34 -12.59 3.80
CA ILE A 262 -5.08 -13.31 4.83
C ILE A 262 -5.85 -14.47 4.17
N TYR A 263 -5.97 -15.57 4.90
CA TYR A 263 -6.62 -16.78 4.42
C TYR A 263 -8.12 -16.51 4.27
N ALA A 264 -8.71 -16.96 3.16
CA ALA A 264 -10.14 -16.85 2.90
C ALA A 264 -10.71 -15.42 3.02
N SER A 265 -9.86 -14.41 2.80
CA SER A 265 -10.24 -13.00 2.70
C SER A 265 -9.99 -12.54 1.28
N GLY A 266 -10.77 -11.57 0.79
CA GLY A 266 -10.49 -10.93 -0.50
C GLY A 266 -9.08 -10.31 -0.50
N SER A 267 -8.42 -10.31 -1.66
CA SER A 267 -7.08 -9.74 -1.79
C SER A 267 -7.10 -8.23 -1.60
N LEU A 268 -6.08 -7.71 -0.91
CA LEU A 268 -5.88 -6.27 -0.70
C LEU A 268 -4.95 -5.64 -1.72
N SER A 269 -4.33 -6.45 -2.58
CA SER A 269 -3.40 -6.00 -3.61
C SER A 269 -3.98 -5.60 -4.98
N PRO A 270 -5.30 -5.60 -5.27
CA PRO A 270 -5.78 -5.04 -6.52
C PRO A 270 -5.30 -3.58 -6.68
N PRO A 271 -4.75 -3.20 -7.85
CA PRO A 271 -4.31 -1.85 -8.12
C PRO A 271 -5.51 -0.90 -8.17
N ASP A 272 -5.26 0.35 -7.78
CA ASP A 272 -6.26 1.40 -7.82
C ASP A 272 -5.68 2.61 -8.59
N PRO A 273 -6.13 2.87 -9.82
CA PRO A 273 -5.69 4.02 -10.62
C PRO A 273 -5.86 5.36 -9.88
N MET A 274 -6.83 5.48 -8.98
CA MET A 274 -7.01 6.67 -8.15
C MET A 274 -5.90 6.81 -7.12
N VAL A 275 -5.46 5.70 -6.53
CA VAL A 275 -4.31 5.66 -5.62
C VAL A 275 -3.01 5.96 -6.35
N SER A 276 -2.82 5.40 -7.53
CA SER A 276 -1.68 5.72 -8.41
C SER A 276 -1.64 7.21 -8.73
N ALA A 277 -2.76 7.82 -9.07
CA ALA A 277 -2.87 9.27 -9.26
C ALA A 277 -2.60 10.09 -7.97
N TRP A 278 -3.10 9.62 -6.82
CA TRP A 278 -2.97 10.30 -5.53
C TRP A 278 -1.53 10.27 -5.00
N THR A 279 -0.92 9.09 -5.01
CA THR A 279 0.42 8.81 -4.47
C THR A 279 1.52 9.00 -5.50
N GLY A 280 1.17 9.10 -6.79
CA GLY A 280 2.07 9.09 -7.93
C GLY A 280 2.88 7.82 -8.10
N SER A 281 2.52 6.73 -7.42
CA SER A 281 3.26 5.48 -7.47
C SER A 281 2.44 4.49 -8.26
N LYS A 282 3.00 4.00 -9.37
CA LYS A 282 2.29 3.08 -10.27
C LYS A 282 2.08 1.73 -9.57
N GLN A 283 0.95 1.09 -9.79
CA GLN A 283 0.59 -0.17 -9.11
C GLN A 283 0.29 -1.30 -10.10
N SER A 284 0.18 -0.96 -11.38
CA SER A 284 -0.16 -1.87 -12.46
C SER A 284 0.46 -1.46 -13.79
N PHE A 285 0.53 -2.39 -14.74
CA PHE A 285 0.90 -2.06 -16.11
C PHE A 285 -0.12 -1.10 -16.78
N LEU A 286 -1.34 -1.02 -16.26
CA LEU A 286 -2.34 -0.07 -16.71
C LEU A 286 -1.86 1.36 -16.47
N ASP A 287 -1.18 1.64 -15.35
CA ASP A 287 -0.63 2.97 -15.01
C ASP A 287 0.50 3.46 -15.94
N LEU A 288 0.95 2.62 -16.88
CA LEU A 288 1.96 2.96 -17.88
C LEU A 288 1.32 3.63 -19.10
N ASP A 289 2.09 4.53 -19.72
CA ASP A 289 1.68 5.19 -20.95
C ASP A 289 1.72 4.21 -22.14
N LYS A 290 0.88 4.45 -23.15
CA LYS A 290 0.88 3.65 -24.38
C LYS A 290 1.64 4.40 -25.47
N ASP A 291 2.89 4.00 -25.68
CA ASP A 291 3.78 4.62 -26.66
C ASP A 291 3.87 3.88 -27.99
N SER A 292 3.39 2.64 -28.05
CA SER A 292 3.36 1.80 -29.25
C SER A 292 2.35 2.28 -30.28
N LEU A 293 2.65 2.13 -31.57
CA LEU A 293 1.76 2.45 -32.69
C LEU A 293 1.51 1.22 -33.55
N TYR A 294 0.24 0.94 -33.83
CA TYR A 294 -0.17 -0.22 -34.62
C TYR A 294 -0.97 0.19 -35.86
N THR A 295 -0.30 0.66 -36.92
CA THR A 295 -0.94 1.15 -38.15
C THR A 295 -1.32 0.02 -39.13
N GLU A 296 -0.42 -0.92 -39.40
CA GLU A 296 -0.68 -1.98 -40.37
C GLU A 296 -1.50 -3.14 -39.78
N LEU A 297 -2.27 -3.82 -40.63
CA LEU A 297 -3.12 -4.97 -40.25
C LEU A 297 -2.32 -6.18 -39.73
N ASP A 298 -1.08 -6.33 -40.20
CA ASP A 298 -0.17 -7.41 -39.82
C ASP A 298 0.64 -7.08 -38.56
N ASN A 299 0.44 -5.90 -37.97
CA ASN A 299 1.13 -5.54 -36.73
C ASN A 299 0.76 -6.51 -35.60
N LEU A 300 1.77 -6.93 -34.84
CA LEU A 300 1.61 -7.71 -33.62
C LEU A 300 1.35 -6.76 -32.45
N VAL A 301 0.09 -6.66 -32.05
CA VAL A 301 -0.37 -5.89 -30.89
C VAL A 301 0.00 -6.65 -29.62
N SER A 302 0.70 -5.99 -28.69
CA SER A 302 0.98 -6.62 -27.40
C SER A 302 -0.32 -6.82 -26.61
N ARG A 303 -0.46 -7.95 -25.91
CA ARG A 303 -1.64 -8.20 -25.05
C ARG A 303 -1.76 -7.16 -23.93
N ALA A 304 -0.64 -6.58 -23.51
CA ALA A 304 -0.61 -5.47 -22.57
C ALA A 304 -1.30 -4.22 -23.15
N ASP A 305 -0.98 -3.84 -24.40
CA ASP A 305 -1.61 -2.69 -25.04
C ASP A 305 -3.08 -2.96 -25.36
N LEU A 306 -3.42 -4.17 -25.81
CA LEU A 306 -4.81 -4.59 -26.02
C LEU A 306 -5.65 -4.41 -24.75
N LEU A 307 -5.22 -5.03 -23.64
CA LEU A 307 -5.96 -4.97 -22.38
C LEU A 307 -6.00 -3.55 -21.79
N ARG A 308 -4.95 -2.74 -22.02
CA ARG A 308 -4.97 -1.33 -21.63
C ARG A 308 -6.03 -0.55 -22.42
N CYS A 309 -6.10 -0.72 -23.74
CA CYS A 309 -7.13 -0.06 -24.55
C CYS A 309 -8.55 -0.51 -24.15
N ARG A 310 -8.77 -1.81 -23.89
CA ARG A 310 -10.05 -2.30 -23.35
C ARG A 310 -10.41 -1.66 -22.01
N PHE A 311 -9.45 -1.57 -21.10
CA PHE A 311 -9.63 -0.88 -19.82
C PHE A 311 -9.98 0.60 -20.01
N ASP A 312 -9.33 1.28 -20.95
CA ASP A 312 -9.54 2.71 -21.21
C ASP A 312 -10.89 3.00 -21.87
N LEU A 313 -11.44 2.07 -22.65
CA LEU A 313 -12.83 2.15 -23.11
C LEU A 313 -13.84 1.97 -21.97
N LYS A 314 -13.51 1.16 -20.96
CA LYS A 314 -14.39 0.78 -19.85
C LYS A 314 -13.96 1.39 -18.50
N LEU A 315 -13.52 2.65 -18.48
CA LEU A 315 -12.96 3.29 -17.26
C LEU A 315 -13.91 3.32 -16.04
N GLN A 316 -15.22 3.14 -16.24
CA GLN A 316 -16.20 3.06 -15.14
C GLN A 316 -16.35 1.64 -14.57
N ASP A 317 -15.75 0.63 -15.21
CA ASP A 317 -15.83 -0.75 -14.76
C ASP A 317 -14.69 -1.08 -13.80
N SER A 318 -15.06 -1.39 -12.56
CA SER A 318 -14.13 -1.81 -11.52
C SER A 318 -13.58 -3.23 -11.72
N ALA A 319 -14.17 -4.06 -12.58
CA ALA A 319 -13.71 -5.43 -12.81
C ALA A 319 -12.26 -5.45 -13.35
N GLY A 320 -11.95 -4.56 -14.30
CA GLY A 320 -10.63 -4.44 -14.94
C GLY A 320 -9.47 -4.09 -13.99
N LEU A 321 -9.78 -3.64 -12.76
CA LEU A 321 -8.80 -3.28 -11.75
C LEU A 321 -8.03 -4.47 -11.19
N ASN A 322 -8.44 -5.71 -11.45
CA ASN A 322 -7.71 -6.89 -10.95
C ASN A 322 -6.42 -7.23 -11.73
N LEU A 323 -6.11 -6.49 -12.80
CA LEU A 323 -4.94 -6.72 -13.64
C LEU A 323 -3.73 -5.86 -13.20
N SER A 324 -2.93 -6.36 -12.26
CA SER A 324 -1.70 -5.67 -11.80
C SER A 324 -0.49 -5.94 -12.69
N TRP A 325 -0.25 -7.22 -13.01
CA TRP A 325 0.95 -7.68 -13.70
C TRP A 325 0.82 -7.59 -15.22
N ARG A 326 1.96 -7.43 -15.91
CA ARG A 326 1.99 -7.19 -17.35
C ARG A 326 1.51 -8.43 -18.13
N PRO A 327 0.53 -8.30 -19.03
CA PRO A 327 0.15 -9.39 -19.93
C PRO A 327 1.30 -9.74 -20.89
N PHE A 328 1.62 -11.03 -21.02
CA PHE A 328 2.61 -11.51 -21.99
C PHE A 328 1.96 -11.83 -23.34
N GLY A 329 2.77 -11.81 -24.41
CA GLY A 329 2.36 -12.26 -25.74
C GLY A 329 1.71 -11.18 -26.62
N TYR A 330 1.32 -11.62 -27.81
CA TYR A 330 0.84 -10.74 -28.89
C TYR A 330 -0.40 -11.31 -29.58
N ILE A 331 -1.11 -10.46 -30.30
CA ILE A 331 -2.25 -10.76 -31.19
C ILE A 331 -2.07 -9.97 -32.49
N GLN A 332 -2.47 -10.52 -33.62
CA GLN A 332 -2.44 -9.77 -34.89
C GLN A 332 -3.54 -8.70 -34.87
N LYS A 333 -3.22 -7.47 -35.29
CA LYS A 333 -4.17 -6.35 -35.28
C LYS A 333 -5.48 -6.67 -36.01
N ARG A 334 -5.43 -7.38 -37.14
CA ARG A 334 -6.63 -7.83 -37.88
C ARG A 334 -7.61 -8.70 -37.08
N ARG A 335 -7.17 -9.28 -35.96
CA ARG A 335 -7.98 -10.08 -35.03
C ARG A 335 -8.45 -9.30 -33.80
N VAL A 336 -8.05 -8.04 -33.70
CA VAL A 336 -8.48 -7.13 -32.64
C VAL A 336 -9.73 -6.40 -33.09
N GLU A 337 -10.63 -6.17 -32.15
CA GLU A 337 -11.91 -5.47 -32.33
C GLU A 337 -11.71 -4.08 -32.94
N LEU A 338 -12.54 -3.73 -33.92
CA LEU A 338 -12.43 -2.49 -34.69
C LEU A 338 -12.56 -1.24 -33.80
N GLU A 339 -13.33 -1.34 -32.71
CA GLU A 339 -13.54 -0.30 -31.70
C GLU A 339 -12.23 0.16 -31.05
N LEU A 340 -11.22 -0.71 -30.98
CA LEU A 340 -9.93 -0.44 -30.35
C LEU A 340 -8.91 0.15 -31.33
N TRP A 341 -9.15 0.09 -32.64
CA TRP A 341 -8.17 0.52 -33.64
C TRP A 341 -7.74 1.98 -33.51
N PRO A 342 -8.66 2.96 -33.30
CA PRO A 342 -8.25 4.35 -33.14
C PRO A 342 -7.28 4.56 -31.97
N GLN A 343 -7.49 3.83 -30.86
CA GLN A 343 -6.60 3.88 -29.70
C GLN A 343 -5.27 3.19 -29.97
N LEU A 344 -5.28 2.03 -30.65
CA LEU A 344 -4.07 1.29 -31.01
C LEU A 344 -3.17 2.07 -31.98
N GLU A 345 -3.76 2.82 -32.89
CA GLU A 345 -3.10 3.69 -33.88
C GLU A 345 -2.64 5.03 -33.32
N THR A 346 -2.93 5.35 -32.06
CA THR A 346 -2.62 6.64 -31.45
C THR A 346 -1.71 6.47 -30.24
N LYS A 347 -0.73 7.36 -30.04
CA LYS A 347 0.00 7.43 -28.76
C LYS A 347 -0.80 8.24 -27.76
N TYR A 348 -0.98 7.74 -26.55
CA TYR A 348 -1.68 8.48 -25.51
C TYR A 348 -1.15 8.17 -24.10
N SER A 349 -1.33 9.15 -23.22
CA SER A 349 -0.93 9.10 -21.81
C SER A 349 -2.11 9.44 -20.94
N ARG A 350 -2.30 8.75 -19.81
CA ARG A 350 -3.32 9.09 -18.83
C ARG A 350 -2.73 10.00 -17.77
N LYS A 351 -3.30 11.19 -17.64
CA LYS A 351 -2.84 12.18 -16.67
C LYS A 351 -3.95 12.51 -15.70
N TYR A 352 -3.59 12.53 -14.43
CA TYR A 352 -4.45 13.06 -13.38
C TYR A 352 -4.85 14.51 -13.69
N HIS A 353 -6.15 14.81 -13.59
CA HIS A 353 -6.67 16.17 -13.78
C HIS A 353 -7.22 16.78 -12.49
N SER A 354 -8.15 16.09 -11.83
CA SER A 354 -8.77 16.51 -10.56
C SER A 354 -9.49 15.33 -9.91
N PHE A 355 -9.73 15.43 -8.60
CA PHE A 355 -10.72 14.63 -7.90
C PHE A 355 -12.09 15.33 -7.98
N THR A 356 -13.15 14.55 -8.17
CA THR A 356 -14.52 15.04 -8.12
C THR A 356 -15.21 14.43 -6.92
N TRP A 357 -15.68 15.28 -6.02
CA TRP A 357 -16.32 14.89 -4.78
C TRP A 357 -17.84 14.99 -4.93
N TYR A 358 -18.50 13.85 -4.82
CA TYR A 358 -19.95 13.75 -4.83
C TYR A 358 -20.44 13.83 -3.39
N LEU A 359 -20.93 15.00 -2.99
CA LEU A 359 -21.56 15.21 -1.70
C LEU A 359 -23.07 15.04 -1.86
N ASP A 360 -23.70 14.29 -0.96
CA ASP A 360 -25.13 13.99 -1.03
C ASP A 360 -25.97 15.25 -1.31
N LYS A 361 -26.73 15.20 -2.42
CA LYS A 361 -27.68 16.22 -2.89
C LYS A 361 -27.09 17.58 -3.26
N LYS A 362 -25.77 17.73 -3.37
CA LYS A 362 -25.11 18.97 -3.82
C LYS A 362 -24.41 18.79 -5.16
N GLN A 363 -24.11 19.91 -5.82
CA GLN A 363 -23.28 19.88 -7.02
C GLN A 363 -21.91 19.27 -6.69
N PRO A 364 -21.36 18.40 -7.57
CA PRO A 364 -20.03 17.83 -7.37
C PRO A 364 -18.97 18.92 -7.24
N ILE A 365 -18.05 18.76 -6.29
CA ILE A 365 -16.97 19.70 -6.07
C ILE A 365 -15.69 19.16 -6.70
N SER A 366 -15.02 19.96 -7.54
CA SER A 366 -13.74 19.59 -8.12
C SER A 366 -12.56 20.07 -7.25
N ASP A 367 -11.60 19.18 -7.01
CA ASP A 367 -10.37 19.44 -6.26
C ASP A 367 -9.14 19.00 -7.07
N LYS A 368 -8.13 19.86 -7.19
CA LYS A 368 -6.89 19.55 -7.92
C LYS A 368 -5.91 18.66 -7.16
N GLY A 369 -6.26 18.24 -5.94
CA GLY A 369 -5.45 17.34 -5.12
C GLY A 369 -4.21 18.03 -4.54
N PHE A 370 -3.44 17.27 -3.76
CA PHE A 370 -2.30 17.80 -3.00
C PHE A 370 -1.21 18.39 -3.90
N ARG A 371 -0.78 17.64 -4.92
CA ARG A 371 0.38 17.98 -5.75
C ARG A 371 0.17 19.25 -6.56
N VAL A 372 -0.98 19.36 -7.22
CA VAL A 372 -1.29 20.51 -8.07
C VAL A 372 -1.61 21.73 -7.23
N ARG A 373 -2.38 21.59 -6.13
CA ARG A 373 -2.74 22.74 -5.28
C ARG A 373 -1.56 23.33 -4.53
N THR A 374 -0.64 22.49 -4.09
CA THR A 374 0.47 22.94 -3.23
C THR A 374 1.76 23.18 -4.01
N GLY A 375 1.83 22.73 -5.27
CA GLY A 375 3.06 22.74 -6.07
C GLY A 375 4.15 21.80 -5.56
N ARG A 376 3.93 21.09 -4.43
CA ARG A 376 4.89 20.17 -3.84
C ARG A 376 4.78 18.82 -4.53
N ASN A 377 5.69 18.57 -5.47
CA ASN A 377 5.85 17.30 -6.13
C ASN A 377 7.34 16.97 -6.30
N VAL A 378 7.72 15.74 -5.99
CA VAL A 378 9.08 15.23 -6.22
C VAL A 378 9.00 14.34 -7.45
N TRP A 379 9.47 14.80 -8.60
CA TRP A 379 9.27 14.09 -9.88
C TRP A 379 10.08 12.80 -9.98
N ASN A 380 11.34 12.84 -9.58
CA ASN A 380 12.32 11.76 -9.79
C ASN A 380 12.53 10.95 -8.50
N VAL A 381 11.49 10.22 -8.08
CA VAL A 381 11.66 9.24 -6.99
C VAL A 381 11.91 7.87 -7.63
N PRO A 382 13.04 7.20 -7.33
CA PRO A 382 13.29 5.85 -7.82
C PRO A 382 12.18 4.92 -7.32
N ASP A 383 11.69 4.06 -8.22
CA ASP A 383 10.50 3.25 -7.97
C ASP A 383 10.60 1.84 -8.59
N ASN A 384 11.27 1.74 -9.74
CA ASN A 384 11.47 0.49 -10.43
C ASN A 384 12.91 0.00 -10.23
N LEU A 385 13.08 -1.29 -10.00
CA LEU A 385 14.40 -1.92 -9.99
C LEU A 385 14.95 -2.04 -11.42
N GLU A 386 16.25 -1.85 -11.59
CA GLU A 386 16.91 -2.15 -12.87
C GLU A 386 16.95 -3.67 -13.08
N ILE A 387 16.57 -4.13 -14.27
CA ILE A 387 16.72 -5.54 -14.64
C ILE A 387 18.17 -5.74 -15.07
N GLY A 388 18.97 -6.28 -14.15
CA GLY A 388 20.32 -6.74 -14.46
C GLY A 388 20.26 -7.97 -15.37
N THR A 389 20.81 -7.87 -16.58
CA THR A 389 21.15 -9.03 -17.42
C THR A 389 22.49 -9.58 -16.96
N SER A 390 22.60 -10.08 -15.73
CA SER A 390 23.92 -10.38 -15.17
C SER A 390 24.40 -11.80 -15.50
N SER A 391 25.56 -11.85 -16.17
CA SER A 391 26.60 -12.90 -16.17
C SER A 391 27.24 -13.13 -14.78
N ILE A 392 26.60 -12.70 -13.69
CA ILE A 392 27.11 -12.79 -12.32
C ILE A 392 26.51 -14.06 -11.71
N ASP A 393 27.35 -14.87 -11.07
CA ASP A 393 26.96 -16.06 -10.32
C ASP A 393 25.78 -15.73 -9.40
N CYS A 394 24.55 -16.04 -9.86
CA CYS A 394 23.37 -15.91 -9.02
C CYS A 394 23.59 -16.84 -7.83
N PRO A 395 23.45 -16.35 -6.57
CA PRO A 395 23.50 -17.24 -5.43
C PRO A 395 22.48 -18.37 -5.68
N GLU A 396 22.95 -19.61 -5.64
CA GLU A 396 22.08 -20.76 -5.85
C GLU A 396 20.92 -20.67 -4.87
N ARG A 397 19.70 -20.60 -5.41
CA ARG A 397 18.49 -20.63 -4.59
C ARG A 397 18.53 -21.92 -3.79
N ASN A 398 18.31 -21.83 -2.47
CA ASN A 398 18.36 -22.95 -1.53
C ASN A 398 17.32 -24.04 -1.85
N GLY A 399 17.44 -24.80 -2.93
CA GLY A 399 16.71 -26.03 -3.29
C GLY A 399 15.18 -26.03 -3.20
N GLN A 400 14.53 -24.95 -2.76
CA GLN A 400 13.11 -24.92 -2.46
C GLN A 400 12.34 -24.78 -3.77
N PRO A 401 11.28 -25.57 -3.99
CA PRO A 401 10.47 -25.43 -5.21
C PRO A 401 9.87 -24.03 -5.29
N ILE A 402 9.82 -23.45 -6.49
CA ILE A 402 9.08 -22.20 -6.74
C ILE A 402 7.60 -22.54 -6.66
N ASN A 403 6.85 -21.84 -5.81
CA ASN A 403 5.40 -21.97 -5.84
C ASN A 403 4.85 -21.31 -7.11
N VAL A 404 4.26 -22.10 -8.00
CA VAL A 404 3.72 -21.64 -9.30
C VAL A 404 2.38 -20.91 -9.20
N ARG A 405 1.75 -20.90 -8.01
CA ARG A 405 0.41 -20.33 -7.81
C ARG A 405 0.30 -18.85 -8.20
N PRO A 406 1.22 -17.93 -7.81
CA PRO A 406 1.16 -16.54 -8.24
C PRO A 406 1.15 -16.32 -9.76
N SER A 407 2.02 -17.03 -10.49
CA SER A 407 2.03 -17.01 -11.96
C SER A 407 0.75 -17.59 -12.55
N LYS A 408 0.25 -18.72 -12.00
CA LYS A 408 -1.02 -19.32 -12.45
C LYS A 408 -2.18 -18.34 -12.28
N GLU A 409 -2.36 -17.79 -11.09
CA GLU A 409 -3.43 -16.85 -10.77
C GLU A 409 -3.38 -15.60 -11.66
N SER A 410 -2.20 -14.98 -11.79
CA SER A 410 -2.02 -13.78 -12.61
C SER A 410 -2.26 -14.05 -14.10
N THR A 411 -1.86 -15.23 -14.59
CA THR A 411 -2.11 -15.67 -15.97
C THR A 411 -3.60 -15.96 -16.19
N LEU A 412 -4.28 -16.60 -15.24
CA LEU A 412 -5.72 -16.85 -15.31
C LEU A 412 -6.51 -15.54 -15.35
N ARG A 413 -6.13 -14.55 -14.54
CA ARG A 413 -6.71 -13.20 -14.60
C ARG A 413 -6.52 -12.59 -15.99
N MET A 414 -5.30 -12.61 -16.51
CA MET A 414 -5.04 -12.14 -17.88
C MET A 414 -5.97 -12.81 -18.90
N MET A 415 -6.10 -14.14 -18.85
CA MET A 415 -6.98 -14.88 -19.76
C MET A 415 -8.45 -14.47 -19.60
N SER A 416 -8.93 -14.27 -18.37
CA SER A 416 -10.30 -13.81 -18.10
C SER A 416 -10.65 -12.49 -18.77
N PHE A 417 -9.69 -11.59 -18.91
CA PHE A 417 -9.88 -10.30 -19.60
C PHE A 417 -9.64 -10.38 -21.10
N LEU A 418 -8.84 -11.34 -21.56
CA LEU A 418 -8.58 -11.54 -22.99
C LEU A 418 -9.79 -12.10 -23.73
N VAL A 419 -10.57 -12.98 -23.08
CA VAL A 419 -11.81 -13.53 -23.67
C VAL A 419 -12.93 -12.49 -23.77
N GLU A 420 -12.85 -11.40 -23.02
CA GLU A 420 -13.85 -10.35 -23.04
C GLU A 420 -13.50 -9.28 -24.06
N ASP A 421 -14.39 -9.01 -25.01
CA ASP A 421 -14.18 -8.00 -26.03
C ASP A 421 -14.50 -6.56 -25.55
N ALA A 422 -14.30 -5.59 -26.44
CA ALA A 422 -14.58 -4.18 -26.18
C ALA A 422 -16.04 -3.87 -25.78
N VAL A 423 -17.01 -4.68 -26.22
CA VAL A 423 -18.44 -4.50 -25.90
C VAL A 423 -18.92 -5.30 -24.69
N GLY A 424 -18.05 -6.17 -24.13
CA GLY A 424 -18.33 -7.00 -22.95
C GLY A 424 -18.79 -8.42 -23.27
N SER A 425 -18.78 -8.83 -24.53
CA SER A 425 -19.02 -10.23 -24.91
C SER A 425 -17.83 -11.09 -24.53
N ARG A 426 -18.07 -12.31 -24.07
CA ARG A 426 -17.02 -13.25 -23.64
C ARG A 426 -16.99 -14.46 -24.57
N ASP A 427 -15.91 -14.59 -25.34
CA ASP A 427 -15.67 -15.68 -26.29
C ASP A 427 -14.18 -16.08 -26.28
N TRP A 428 -13.89 -17.37 -26.41
CA TRP A 428 -12.53 -17.88 -26.54
C TRP A 428 -11.79 -17.36 -27.78
N ALA A 429 -12.51 -17.10 -28.88
CA ALA A 429 -11.92 -16.54 -30.09
C ALA A 429 -11.26 -15.18 -29.83
N ASN A 430 -11.80 -14.39 -28.90
CA ASN A 430 -11.25 -13.08 -28.53
C ASN A 430 -9.87 -13.15 -27.89
N ALA A 431 -9.55 -14.29 -27.27
CA ALA A 431 -8.26 -14.49 -26.63
C ALA A 431 -7.15 -14.86 -27.63
N ASP A 432 -7.46 -15.22 -28.88
CA ASP A 432 -6.53 -15.59 -29.95
C ASP A 432 -5.34 -16.45 -29.47
N LEU A 433 -5.64 -17.52 -28.73
CA LEU A 433 -4.61 -18.42 -28.19
C LEU A 433 -4.29 -19.52 -29.20
N PRO A 434 -2.99 -19.80 -29.46
CA PRO A 434 -2.60 -20.93 -30.29
C PRO A 434 -2.83 -22.26 -29.54
N GLY A 435 -3.32 -23.27 -30.27
CA GLY A 435 -3.44 -24.65 -29.78
C GLY A 435 -4.87 -25.10 -29.47
N LYS A 436 -5.04 -26.41 -29.29
CA LYS A 436 -6.36 -27.02 -29.02
C LYS A 436 -6.76 -26.82 -27.56
N ARG A 437 -8.06 -26.67 -27.26
CA ARG A 437 -8.60 -26.59 -25.87
C ARG A 437 -8.06 -27.69 -24.96
N GLN A 438 -7.82 -28.87 -25.53
CA GLN A 438 -7.29 -30.05 -24.83
C GLN A 438 -5.85 -29.87 -24.36
N GLN A 439 -5.03 -29.06 -25.06
CA GLN A 439 -3.65 -28.70 -24.73
C GLN A 439 -3.57 -27.60 -23.66
N LEU A 440 -4.67 -26.88 -23.40
CA LEU A 440 -4.80 -25.90 -22.31
C LEU A 440 -5.30 -26.58 -21.02
N SER A 441 -4.77 -27.76 -20.68
CA SER A 441 -5.19 -28.53 -19.50
C SER A 441 -5.06 -27.74 -18.19
N TRP A 442 -4.07 -26.85 -18.09
CA TRP A 442 -3.85 -25.97 -16.96
C TRP A 442 -4.97 -24.92 -16.73
N LEU A 443 -5.86 -24.72 -17.71
CA LEU A 443 -7.08 -23.91 -17.58
C LEU A 443 -8.29 -24.71 -17.07
N ARG A 444 -8.24 -26.05 -16.99
CA ARG A 444 -9.43 -26.88 -16.70
C ARG A 444 -10.09 -26.60 -15.35
N ASP A 445 -9.32 -26.17 -14.36
CA ASP A 445 -9.82 -25.86 -13.01
C ASP A 445 -10.33 -24.43 -12.87
N TRP A 446 -10.27 -23.62 -13.93
CA TRP A 446 -10.74 -22.25 -13.88
C TRP A 446 -12.26 -22.22 -14.09
N GLU A 447 -13.01 -21.84 -13.05
CA GLU A 447 -14.49 -21.89 -13.02
C GLU A 447 -15.16 -21.14 -14.20
N GLY A 448 -14.49 -20.13 -14.76
CA GLY A 448 -14.97 -19.38 -15.93
C GLY A 448 -14.87 -20.12 -17.28
N VAL A 449 -14.19 -21.27 -17.36
CA VAL A 449 -13.99 -22.02 -18.63
C VAL A 449 -15.23 -22.79 -19.07
N ASN A 450 -16.09 -23.17 -18.12
CA ASN A 450 -17.25 -24.01 -18.38
C ASN A 450 -18.51 -23.21 -18.78
N SER A 451 -18.45 -21.87 -18.71
CA SER A 451 -19.58 -20.98 -18.97
C SER A 451 -19.46 -20.17 -20.26
N MET A 452 -18.51 -20.50 -21.16
CA MET A 452 -18.24 -19.72 -22.37
C MET A 452 -18.51 -20.51 -23.66
N ASP A 453 -19.18 -19.86 -24.61
CA ASP A 453 -19.48 -20.39 -25.94
C ASP A 453 -18.22 -20.32 -26.83
N GLY A 454 -18.06 -21.30 -27.75
CA GLY A 454 -16.97 -21.32 -28.74
C GLY A 454 -15.88 -22.37 -28.54
N VAL A 455 -15.22 -22.74 -29.64
CA VAL A 455 -14.03 -23.63 -29.70
C VAL A 455 -12.80 -22.76 -30.00
N PRO A 456 -11.64 -22.98 -29.35
CA PRO A 456 -10.41 -22.24 -29.67
C PRO A 456 -10.06 -22.34 -31.16
N VAL A 457 -9.49 -21.26 -31.71
CA VAL A 457 -9.12 -21.16 -33.12
C VAL A 457 -7.96 -22.12 -33.43
N GLU A 458 -8.15 -23.00 -34.40
CA GLU A 458 -7.08 -23.84 -34.93
C GLU A 458 -6.13 -22.98 -35.79
N LEU A 459 -4.84 -23.01 -35.47
CA LEU A 459 -3.78 -22.32 -36.21
C LEU A 459 -2.74 -23.34 -36.68
N ASP A 460 -2.30 -23.20 -37.94
CA ASP A 460 -1.06 -23.81 -38.44
C ASP A 460 0.15 -23.20 -37.73
N GLU A 461 1.14 -24.03 -37.40
CA GLU A 461 2.27 -23.76 -36.48
C GLU A 461 3.27 -22.67 -36.94
N GLU A 462 3.07 -22.04 -38.10
CA GLU A 462 4.02 -21.09 -38.66
C GLU A 462 3.76 -19.66 -38.19
N SER A 463 4.38 -19.27 -37.05
CA SER A 463 4.87 -17.91 -36.71
C SER A 463 4.77 -17.52 -35.22
N THR A 464 4.45 -18.43 -34.31
CA THR A 464 4.40 -18.09 -32.88
C THR A 464 5.78 -18.17 -32.23
N LYS A 465 6.21 -17.09 -31.56
CA LYS A 465 7.35 -17.17 -30.63
C LYS A 465 7.06 -18.25 -29.60
N PRO A 466 8.04 -19.11 -29.25
CA PRO A 466 7.81 -20.16 -28.27
C PRO A 466 7.38 -19.56 -26.93
N PRO A 467 6.49 -20.22 -26.17
CA PRO A 467 6.16 -19.81 -24.81
C PRO A 467 7.44 -19.68 -23.99
N SER A 468 7.47 -18.75 -23.03
CA SER A 468 8.62 -18.63 -22.12
C SER A 468 8.98 -19.99 -21.54
N TRP A 469 10.26 -20.27 -21.28
CA TRP A 469 10.71 -21.56 -20.75
C TRP A 469 9.89 -22.00 -19.52
N PHE A 470 9.57 -21.06 -18.63
CA PHE A 470 8.76 -21.28 -17.44
C PHE A 470 7.34 -21.72 -17.79
N LEU A 471 6.69 -21.02 -18.72
CA LEU A 471 5.35 -21.39 -19.21
C LEU A 471 5.38 -22.76 -19.94
N GLY A 472 6.43 -23.05 -20.71
CA GLY A 472 6.58 -24.33 -21.40
C GLY A 472 6.85 -25.51 -20.46
N GLU A 473 7.56 -25.30 -19.36
CA GLU A 473 7.73 -26.32 -18.31
C GLU A 473 6.47 -26.48 -17.45
N TRP A 474 5.73 -25.40 -17.22
CA TRP A 474 4.45 -25.46 -16.54
C TRP A 474 3.38 -26.20 -17.35
N ILE A 475 3.29 -25.95 -18.65
CA ILE A 475 2.40 -26.69 -19.57
C ILE A 475 2.68 -28.21 -19.55
N ARG A 476 3.93 -28.60 -19.24
CA ARG A 476 4.36 -30.01 -19.18
C ARG A 476 4.21 -30.64 -17.79
N ASP A 477 3.48 -30.02 -16.86
CA ASP A 477 3.27 -30.50 -15.48
C ASP A 477 4.57 -30.78 -14.70
N LYS A 478 5.68 -30.14 -15.04
CA LYS A 478 6.99 -30.41 -14.41
C LYS A 478 7.09 -29.91 -12.96
N TYR A 479 6.16 -29.07 -12.53
CA TYR A 479 6.14 -28.38 -11.24
C TYR A 479 4.93 -28.73 -10.36
N HIS A 480 4.25 -29.83 -10.67
CA HIS A 480 3.14 -30.36 -9.88
C HIS A 480 3.59 -31.31 -8.77
#